data_AF-A0A2D8EWA5-F1
#
_entry.id   AF-A0A2D8EWA5-F1
#
_cell.length_a   1.000
_cell.length_b   1.000
_cell.length_c   1.000
_cell.angle_alpha   90.00
_cell.angle_beta   90.00
_cell.angle_gamma   90.00
#
_symmetry.space_group_name_H-M   'P 1'
#
loop_
_entity.id
_entity.type
_entity.pdbx_description
1 polymer ?
#
loop_
_entity_poly.entity_id
_entity_poly.type
_entity_poly.pdbx_seq_one_letter_code
_entity_poly.pdbx_strand_id
1 'polypeptide(L)'
;MATYQGKSVKLNKPFRTPSGSKKFAVYVRDRKTGNVKKVRFGDKTMSIKSNIPARKRSFLARMGGVLKRVRGQKNLSPAFWSMYSWRNSIK
;
A
#
# COMPACT_ATOMS: atom_id res chain seq x y z
N MET A 1 18.01 -3.44 -1.14
CA MET A 1 17.41 -4.39 -2.11
C MET A 1 17.04 -5.67 -1.38
N ALA A 2 16.18 -6.52 -1.93
CA ALA A 2 15.88 -7.84 -1.37
C ALA A 2 15.53 -8.83 -2.48
N THR A 3 15.57 -10.13 -2.18
CA THR A 3 15.17 -11.18 -3.14
C THR A 3 13.73 -11.60 -2.89
N TYR A 4 12.92 -11.65 -3.94
CA TYR A 4 11.56 -12.18 -3.92
C TYR A 4 11.38 -13.09 -5.14
N GLN A 5 11.13 -14.38 -4.91
CA GLN A 5 10.96 -15.38 -5.97
C GLN A 5 12.11 -15.36 -7.00
N GLY A 6 13.35 -15.36 -6.52
CA GLY A 6 14.55 -15.33 -7.37
C GLY A 6 14.86 -13.97 -8.04
N LYS A 7 14.03 -12.94 -7.83
CA LYS A 7 14.22 -11.61 -8.44
C LYS A 7 14.66 -10.58 -7.40
N SER A 8 15.59 -9.73 -7.79
CA SER A 8 15.99 -8.57 -6.97
C SER A 8 14.90 -7.50 -7.01
N VAL A 9 14.42 -7.07 -5.85
CA VAL A 9 13.32 -6.12 -5.68
C VAL A 9 13.68 -4.97 -4.75
N LYS A 10 13.08 -3.80 -5.01
CA LYS A 10 13.15 -2.62 -4.14
C LYS A 10 12.03 -2.71 -3.09
N LEU A 11 12.41 -2.66 -1.81
CA LEU A 11 11.46 -2.67 -0.70
C LEU A 11 10.85 -1.28 -0.47
N ASN A 12 9.65 -1.25 0.10
CA ASN A 12 8.92 -0.03 0.51
C ASN A 12 8.74 1.02 -0.59
N LYS A 13 8.88 0.62 -1.86
CA LYS A 13 8.67 1.48 -3.03
C LYS A 13 7.44 0.97 -3.79
N PRO A 14 6.27 1.61 -3.65
CA PRO A 14 5.10 1.23 -4.42
C PRO A 14 5.31 1.36 -5.92
N PHE A 15 4.68 0.48 -6.68
CA PHE A 15 4.70 0.46 -8.15
C PHE A 15 3.34 0.02 -8.71
N ARG A 16 3.03 0.40 -9.95
CA ARG A 16 1.79 0.04 -10.64
C ARG A 16 1.78 -1.44 -11.01
N THR A 17 0.61 -2.07 -10.95
CA THR A 17 0.41 -3.46 -11.40
C THR A 17 -0.72 -3.57 -12.40
N PRO A 18 -0.48 -3.29 -13.70
CA PRO A 18 -1.51 -3.30 -14.74
C PRO A 18 -2.22 -4.66 -14.85
N SER A 19 -1.47 -5.76 -14.82
CA SER A 19 -1.97 -7.14 -14.87
C SER A 19 -2.33 -7.74 -13.50
N GLY A 20 -2.18 -7.00 -12.40
CA GLY A 20 -2.44 -7.50 -11.05
C GLY A 20 -3.91 -7.46 -10.65
N SER A 21 -4.30 -7.97 -9.48
CA SER A 21 -5.68 -7.84 -8.97
C SER A 21 -6.01 -6.45 -8.41
N LYS A 22 -4.99 -5.65 -8.10
CA LYS A 22 -5.11 -4.29 -7.53
C LYS A 22 -4.26 -3.30 -8.33
N LYS A 23 -4.46 -2.00 -8.08
CA LYS A 23 -3.81 -0.93 -8.84
C LYS A 23 -2.30 -0.84 -8.59
N PHE A 24 -1.89 -1.04 -7.34
CA PHE A 24 -0.50 -0.96 -6.93
C PHE A 24 -0.05 -2.20 -6.16
N ALA A 25 1.26 -2.41 -6.13
CA ALA A 25 1.91 -3.35 -5.23
C ALA A 25 3.16 -2.74 -4.61
N VAL A 26 3.60 -3.33 -3.51
CA VAL A 26 4.83 -2.96 -2.81
C VAL A 26 5.42 -4.20 -2.14
N TYR A 27 6.74 -4.32 -2.19
CA TYR A 27 7.46 -5.36 -1.48
C TYR A 27 7.82 -4.85 -0.08
N VAL A 28 7.49 -5.64 0.94
CA VAL A 28 7.70 -5.30 2.34
C VAL A 28 8.38 -6.48 3.02
N ARG A 29 9.46 -6.22 3.76
CA ARG A 29 10.05 -7.25 4.62
C ARG A 29 9.21 -7.38 5.88
N ASP A 30 8.75 -8.59 6.13
CA ASP A 30 8.10 -8.99 7.38
C ASP A 30 9.20 -9.17 8.45
N ARG A 31 9.16 -8.35 9.50
CA ARG A 31 10.16 -8.39 10.57
C ARG A 31 10.07 -9.63 11.43
N LYS A 32 8.89 -10.27 11.50
CA LYS A 32 8.69 -11.48 12.31
C LYS A 32 9.30 -12.71 11.65
N THR A 33 9.18 -12.81 10.33
CA THR A 33 9.63 -14.00 9.57
C THR A 33 10.91 -13.77 8.76
N GLY A 34 11.36 -12.52 8.61
CA GLY A 34 12.47 -12.13 7.72
C GLY A 34 12.10 -12.14 6.23
N ASN A 35 10.97 -12.75 5.85
CA ASN A 35 10.53 -12.94 4.48
C ASN A 35 10.05 -11.64 3.82
N VAL A 36 10.22 -11.57 2.50
CA VAL A 36 9.65 -10.48 1.70
C VAL A 36 8.23 -10.85 1.27
N LYS A 37 7.26 -10.00 1.61
CA LYS A 37 5.86 -10.12 1.21
C LYS A 37 5.52 -9.07 0.16
N LYS A 38 4.71 -9.45 -0.83
CA LYS A 38 4.14 -8.54 -1.83
C LYS A 38 2.75 -8.10 -1.40
N VAL A 39 2.62 -6.86 -0.94
CA VAL A 39 1.33 -6.27 -0.55
C VAL A 39 0.72 -5.59 -1.77
N ARG A 40 -0.54 -5.94 -2.10
CA ARG A 40 -1.31 -5.33 -3.19
C ARG A 40 -2.38 -4.40 -2.62
N PHE A 41 -2.56 -3.21 -3.21
CA PHE A 41 -3.46 -2.19 -2.68
C PHE A 41 -3.99 -1.25 -3.77
N GLY A 42 -5.03 -0.49 -3.43
CA GLY A 42 -5.68 0.46 -4.33
C GLY A 42 -6.63 -0.21 -5.33
N ASP A 43 -7.62 0.55 -5.77
CA ASP A 43 -8.60 0.10 -6.74
C ASP A 43 -8.21 0.51 -8.18
N LYS A 44 -8.39 -0.42 -9.13
CA LYS A 44 -8.07 -0.16 -10.55
C LYS A 44 -9.01 0.86 -11.17
N THR A 45 -10.30 0.78 -10.86
CA THR A 45 -11.36 1.59 -11.48
C THR A 45 -11.46 2.97 -10.86
N MET A 46 -11.00 3.14 -9.61
CA MET A 46 -11.10 4.42 -8.90
C MET A 46 -9.84 5.28 -9.03
N SER A 47 -10.02 6.55 -9.33
CA SER A 47 -8.96 7.56 -9.29
C SER A 47 -8.95 8.32 -7.97
N ILE A 48 -7.75 8.66 -7.50
CA ILE A 48 -7.55 9.49 -6.31
C ILE A 48 -7.89 10.92 -6.70
N LYS A 49 -9.09 11.40 -6.31
CA LYS A 49 -9.49 12.81 -6.48
C LYS A 49 -8.81 13.68 -5.41
N SER A 50 -7.46 13.74 -5.47
CA SER A 50 -6.60 14.37 -4.45
C SER A 50 -6.83 15.88 -4.33
N ASN A 51 -7.33 16.50 -5.39
CA ASN A 51 -7.70 17.91 -5.45
C ASN A 51 -8.92 18.28 -4.59
N ILE A 52 -9.68 17.31 -4.06
CA ILE A 52 -10.85 17.55 -3.22
C ILE A 52 -10.51 17.23 -1.75
N PRO A 53 -10.23 18.23 -0.89
CA PRO A 53 -9.77 18.01 0.48
C PRO A 53 -10.75 17.20 1.34
N ALA A 54 -12.05 17.39 1.13
CA ALA A 54 -13.09 16.64 1.84
C ALA A 54 -12.97 15.13 1.58
N ARG A 55 -12.75 14.72 0.32
CA ARG A 55 -12.57 13.29 -0.04
C ARG A 55 -11.32 12.70 0.60
N LYS A 56 -10.24 13.48 0.70
CA LYS A 56 -9.01 13.08 1.41
C LYS A 56 -9.29 12.84 2.89
N ARG A 57 -9.97 13.78 3.57
CA ARG A 57 -10.33 13.64 4.99
C ARG A 57 -11.19 12.39 5.23
N SER A 58 -12.27 12.21 4.47
CA SER A 58 -13.15 11.04 4.62
C SER A 58 -12.45 9.72 4.31
N PHE A 59 -11.55 9.70 3.33
CA PHE A 59 -10.74 8.51 3.02
C PHE A 59 -9.78 8.15 4.18
N LEU A 60 -9.03 9.14 4.68
CA LEU A 60 -8.07 8.94 5.77
C LEU A 60 -8.76 8.52 7.07
N ALA A 61 -9.95 9.04 7.38
CA ALA A 61 -10.71 8.62 8.55
C ALA A 61 -11.09 7.13 8.50
N ARG A 62 -11.67 6.69 7.37
CA ARG A 62 -12.07 5.29 7.16
C ARG A 62 -10.87 4.35 7.20
N MET A 63 -9.83 4.64 6.42
CA MET A 63 -8.62 3.81 6.36
C MET A 63 -7.84 3.84 7.68
N GLY A 64 -7.87 4.95 8.41
CA GLY A 64 -7.31 5.06 9.75
C GLY A 64 -8.00 4.10 10.72
N GLY A 65 -9.34 4.00 10.69
CA GLY A 65 -10.09 3.01 11.47
C GLY A 65 -9.69 1.57 11.15
N VAL A 66 -9.54 1.24 9.86
CA VAL A 66 -9.06 -0.08 9.41
C VAL A 66 -7.64 -0.35 9.91
N LEU A 67 -6.74 0.64 9.79
CA LEU A 67 -5.35 0.51 10.20
C LEU A 67 -5.18 0.35 11.71
N LYS A 68 -6.05 0.95 12.52
CA LYS A 68 -6.06 0.76 13.98
C LYS A 68 -6.28 -0.71 14.36
N ARG A 69 -7.12 -1.44 13.61
CA ARG A 69 -7.42 -2.87 13.85
C ARG A 69 -6.28 -3.82 13.46
N VAL A 70 -5.34 -3.38 12.62
CA VAL A 70 -4.19 -4.21 12.21
C VAL A 70 -3.28 -4.44 13.41
N ARG A 71 -3.07 -5.69 13.81
CA ARG A 71 -2.10 -6.04 14.86
C ARG A 71 -0.70 -6.23 14.25
N GLY A 72 0.34 -5.81 14.97
CA GLY A 72 1.73 -5.94 14.53
C GLY A 72 2.14 -4.90 13.47
N GLN A 73 3.01 -5.33 12.55
CA GLN A 73 3.69 -4.46 11.57
C GLN A 73 2.68 -3.82 10.59
N LYS A 74 2.41 -2.53 10.78
CA LYS A 74 1.38 -1.77 10.04
C LYS A 74 1.60 -1.72 8.52
N ASN A 75 2.85 -1.64 8.05
CA ASN A 75 3.14 -1.56 6.62
C ASN A 75 3.01 -2.90 5.89
N LEU A 76 2.65 -4.00 6.57
CA LEU A 76 2.15 -5.20 5.91
C LEU A 76 0.67 -5.06 5.50
N SER A 77 -0.02 -4.03 5.97
CA SER A 77 -1.43 -3.78 5.63
C SER A 77 -1.59 -2.98 4.33
N PRO A 78 -2.55 -3.37 3.47
CA PRO A 78 -2.96 -2.54 2.33
C PRO A 78 -3.47 -1.15 2.75
N ALA A 79 -4.08 -1.01 3.94
CA ALA A 79 -4.63 0.26 4.43
C ALA A 79 -3.52 1.30 4.68
N PHE A 80 -2.38 0.86 5.22
CA PHE A 80 -1.21 1.71 5.41
C PHE A 80 -0.74 2.29 4.07
N TRP A 81 -0.56 1.43 3.06
CA TRP A 81 -0.09 1.85 1.74
C TRP A 81 -1.09 2.70 0.97
N SER A 82 -2.38 2.44 1.20
CA SER A 82 -3.47 3.25 0.65
C SER A 82 -3.45 4.68 1.23
N MET A 83 -3.27 4.83 2.55
CA MET A 83 -3.09 6.15 3.17
C MET A 83 -1.77 6.82 2.74
N TYR A 84 -0.69 6.06 2.64
CA TYR A 84 0.62 6.54 2.18
C TYR A 84 0.52 7.11 0.76
N SER A 85 -0.18 6.42 -0.14
CA SER A 85 -0.41 6.88 -1.52
C SER A 85 -1.22 8.19 -1.56
N TRP A 86 -2.25 8.33 -0.73
CA TRP A 86 -3.03 9.58 -0.62
C TRP A 86 -2.24 10.76 -0.03
N ARG A 87 -1.27 10.48 0.86
CA ARG A 87 -0.43 11.51 1.48
C ARG A 87 0.68 11.98 0.54
N ASN A 88 1.26 11.06 -0.23
CA ASN A 88 2.39 11.32 -1.12
C ASN A 88 1.99 11.46 -2.60
N SER A 89 0.70 11.56 -2.90
CA SER A 89 0.17 11.74 -4.25
C SER A 89 0.72 10.75 -5.29
N ILE A 90 0.86 9.47 -4.89
CA ILE A 90 1.35 8.42 -5.79
C ILE A 90 0.29 8.17 -6.87
N LYS A 91 0.68 8.26 -8.14
CA LYS A 91 -0.20 8.09 -9.31
C LYS A 91 0.03 6.73 -9.98
#